data_AF-A0A7C9P2T9-F1
#
_entry.id   AF-A0A7C9P2T9-F1
#
_cell.length_a   1.000
_cell.length_b   1.000
_cell.length_c   1.000
_cell.angle_alpha   90.00
_cell.angle_beta   90.00
_cell.angle_gamma   90.00
#
_symmetry.space_group_name_H-M   'P 1'
#
loop_
_entity.id
_entity.type
_entity.pdbx_description
1 polymer ?
#
loop_
_entity_poly.entity_id
_entity_poly.type
_entity_poly.pdbx_seq_one_letter_code
_entity_poly.pdbx_strand_id
1 'polypeptide(L)'
;MICPQWRKRWSGGWRRCLPWPRSPGCAPSGPSIPVTSGWPAGFVTRSTPSSRSWVLSCPRTRSAPGSRSRPPCSARGERRGVPVASLGSATILGNPSWRLLVDVIGAGFGRTCTLSLKAALEQLGFGPCYHMADVVEDPRRIRQWLEVGDGRTTDWDAIFQGFKSAVDFPAVSYWRELISHYPEAKVVLTVRDPDRWYESARDTIFHRAVENDEPGSRWQRWVHRMMLRRVPEMALFPQMAKATVADRVFGGRLDDREHCIEVFLRHNEAVKAAIPADRLLVYECREGWGPLCRFLGVPVPDVPFPHVNDRTQFNRRRPWLELRRLVLGRRRLGA
;
A
#
# COMPACT_ATOMS: atom_id res chain seq x y z
N MET A 1 -57.99 13.31 37.15
CA MET A 1 -58.00 14.70 36.65
C MET A 1 -57.17 14.74 35.37
N ILE A 2 -57.76 14.36 34.23
CA ILE A 2 -58.41 15.21 33.21
C ILE A 2 -57.39 16.02 32.36
N CYS A 3 -57.13 15.45 31.18
CA CYS A 3 -56.98 16.02 29.83
C CYS A 3 -57.23 17.53 29.61
N PRO A 4 -56.73 18.06 28.48
CA PRO A 4 -57.70 18.26 27.39
C PRO A 4 -57.26 17.70 26.04
N GLN A 5 -58.20 16.97 25.45
CA GLN A 5 -58.31 16.62 24.04
C GLN A 5 -58.56 17.88 23.20
N TRP A 6 -58.11 17.89 21.94
CA TRP A 6 -59.03 18.15 20.82
C TRP A 6 -58.68 17.28 19.60
N ARG A 7 -59.74 16.66 19.09
CA ARG A 7 -59.84 15.74 17.95
C ARG A 7 -60.05 16.51 16.64
N LYS A 8 -59.64 15.90 15.52
CA LYS A 8 -60.46 15.48 14.35
C LYS A 8 -59.49 14.86 13.32
N ARG A 9 -59.46 13.54 13.09
CA ARG A 9 -60.39 12.66 12.31
C ARG A 9 -60.34 13.06 10.82
N TRP A 10 -59.80 12.25 9.93
CA TRP A 10 -60.44 11.20 9.08
C TRP A 10 -59.29 10.56 8.24
N SER A 11 -59.29 9.34 7.68
CA SER A 11 -59.95 8.04 7.86
C SER A 11 -59.59 7.19 6.63
N GLY A 12 -59.28 5.90 6.82
CA GLY A 12 -59.06 4.87 5.78
C GLY A 12 -57.76 4.10 6.07
N GLY A 13 -57.71 2.90 6.67
CA GLY A 13 -58.59 1.74 6.50
C GLY A 13 -58.26 1.11 5.15
N TRP A 14 -57.35 0.13 5.08
CA TRP A 14 -57.68 -1.30 5.01
C TRP A 14 -56.78 -2.19 5.89
N ARG A 15 -57.40 -3.20 6.51
CA ARG A 15 -56.79 -4.20 7.40
C ARG A 15 -56.46 -5.50 6.64
N ARG A 16 -55.34 -6.10 7.06
CA ARG A 16 -55.03 -7.53 7.35
C ARG A 16 -55.57 -8.65 6.45
N CYS A 17 -54.66 -9.55 6.08
CA CYS A 17 -54.84 -11.01 6.16
C CYS A 17 -53.48 -11.72 6.41
N LEU A 18 -53.37 -12.38 7.56
CA LEU A 18 -52.56 -13.58 7.86
C LEU A 18 -53.55 -14.54 8.53
N PRO A 19 -53.47 -15.88 8.31
CA PRO A 19 -52.93 -16.75 9.36
C PRO A 19 -52.27 -18.07 8.83
N TRP A 20 -51.13 -18.49 9.39
CA TRP A 20 -50.94 -19.68 10.28
C TRP A 20 -50.28 -20.95 9.64
N PRO A 21 -49.68 -21.85 10.45
CA PRO A 21 -48.44 -22.60 10.15
C PRO A 21 -48.62 -24.11 9.93
N ARG A 22 -47.52 -24.83 9.61
CA ARG A 22 -47.23 -26.24 9.99
C ARG A 22 -45.80 -26.70 9.58
N SER A 23 -45.12 -27.42 10.47
CA SER A 23 -44.03 -28.39 10.22
C SER A 23 -44.56 -29.80 10.60
N PRO A 24 -43.84 -30.96 10.56
CA PRO A 24 -42.54 -31.34 9.98
C PRO A 24 -42.57 -32.70 9.19
N GLY A 25 -41.42 -33.17 8.64
CA GLY A 25 -41.05 -34.60 8.66
C GLY A 25 -40.92 -35.41 7.34
N CYS A 26 -39.83 -36.20 7.30
CA CYS A 26 -39.59 -37.47 6.59
C CYS A 26 -38.93 -37.50 5.20
N ALA A 27 -37.73 -38.08 5.19
CA ALA A 27 -37.01 -38.69 4.06
C ALA A 27 -37.68 -40.00 3.60
N PRO A 28 -37.21 -40.59 2.48
CA PRO A 28 -36.65 -41.93 2.57
C PRO A 28 -35.37 -42.15 1.75
N SER A 29 -34.70 -43.21 2.20
CA SER A 29 -33.44 -43.85 1.84
C SER A 29 -33.39 -44.61 0.50
N GLY A 30 -32.24 -44.54 -0.19
CA GLY A 30 -31.49 -45.63 -0.88
C GLY A 30 -32.16 -46.44 -2.01
N PRO A 31 -31.40 -47.21 -2.84
CA PRO A 31 -30.10 -47.81 -2.55
C PRO A 31 -29.01 -47.65 -3.66
N SER A 32 -27.90 -48.33 -3.42
CA SER A 32 -26.51 -48.22 -3.87
C SER A 32 -26.16 -48.92 -5.22
N ILE A 33 -25.23 -48.30 -5.99
CA ILE A 33 -23.92 -48.79 -6.53
C ILE A 33 -23.86 -50.24 -7.12
N PRO A 34 -23.27 -50.51 -8.33
CA PRO A 34 -21.81 -50.44 -8.51
C PRO A 34 -21.17 -50.08 -9.88
N VAL A 35 -19.99 -49.44 -9.75
CA VAL A 35 -18.66 -49.68 -10.39
C VAL A 35 -18.55 -49.88 -11.91
N THR A 36 -17.66 -49.10 -12.55
CA THR A 36 -16.58 -49.50 -13.51
C THR A 36 -16.04 -48.24 -14.21
N SER A 37 -14.80 -47.79 -13.93
CA SER A 37 -13.54 -48.11 -14.62
C SER A 37 -13.38 -47.52 -16.04
N GLY A 38 -12.35 -46.67 -16.20
CA GLY A 38 -11.50 -46.60 -17.39
C GLY A 38 -12.00 -45.75 -18.55
N TRP A 39 -11.30 -44.65 -18.83
CA TRP A 39 -11.20 -44.11 -20.19
C TRP A 39 -9.72 -43.90 -20.57
N PRO A 40 -9.35 -44.15 -21.84
CA PRO A 40 -8.01 -44.55 -22.20
C PRO A 40 -7.16 -43.41 -22.77
N ALA A 41 -5.86 -43.67 -22.79
CA ALA A 41 -4.88 -42.96 -23.58
C ALA A 41 -4.93 -43.41 -25.06
N GLY A 42 -4.55 -42.48 -25.95
CA GLY A 42 -3.71 -42.81 -27.12
C GLY A 42 -4.33 -42.56 -28.49
N PHE A 43 -3.77 -41.57 -29.20
CA PHE A 43 -3.31 -41.58 -30.60
C PHE A 43 -2.66 -40.18 -30.80
N VAL A 44 -1.35 -39.94 -30.82
CA VAL A 44 -0.23 -40.45 -31.65
C VAL A 44 -0.56 -40.25 -33.14
N THR A 45 0.02 -39.27 -33.83
CA THR A 45 1.31 -39.43 -34.51
C THR A 45 1.83 -38.12 -35.10
N ARG A 46 3.14 -37.90 -34.93
CA ARG A 46 4.18 -37.49 -35.91
C ARG A 46 4.00 -36.14 -36.64
N SER A 47 5.02 -35.32 -36.88
CA SER A 47 6.47 -35.54 -36.90
C SER A 47 7.19 -34.18 -37.05
N THR A 48 8.32 -34.04 -36.35
CA THR A 48 9.46 -33.14 -36.60
C THR A 48 10.12 -33.41 -37.99
N PRO A 49 11.24 -32.78 -38.42
CA PRO A 49 12.09 -31.72 -37.83
C PRO A 49 12.50 -30.59 -38.83
N SER A 50 13.15 -29.53 -38.37
CA SER A 50 14.51 -29.20 -38.83
C SER A 50 15.11 -28.02 -38.08
N SER A 51 16.38 -28.20 -37.74
CA SER A 51 17.32 -27.27 -37.15
C SER A 51 17.82 -26.25 -38.17
N ARG A 52 18.23 -25.07 -37.69
CA ARG A 52 19.46 -24.39 -38.14
C ARG A 52 19.90 -23.34 -37.12
N SER A 53 21.05 -23.65 -36.52
CA SER A 53 21.96 -22.76 -35.81
C SER A 53 22.50 -21.69 -36.75
N TRP A 54 22.66 -20.47 -36.25
CA TRP A 54 23.72 -19.56 -36.66
C TRP A 54 24.35 -18.92 -35.42
N VAL A 55 25.49 -19.47 -35.04
CA VAL A 55 26.59 -18.78 -34.37
C VAL A 55 27.27 -17.87 -35.41
N LEU A 56 27.77 -16.70 -35.00
CA LEU A 56 29.03 -16.04 -35.44
C LEU A 56 29.04 -14.65 -34.75
N SER A 57 29.81 -14.44 -33.68
CA SER A 57 31.26 -14.18 -33.63
C SER A 57 31.62 -12.70 -33.69
N CYS A 58 32.18 -12.24 -32.57
CA CYS A 58 32.90 -10.99 -32.37
C CYS A 58 34.19 -10.95 -33.24
N PRO A 59 34.62 -9.79 -33.77
CA PRO A 59 35.99 -9.60 -34.19
C PRO A 59 36.78 -8.80 -33.15
N ARG A 60 37.86 -9.41 -32.66
CA ARG A 60 39.03 -8.79 -32.03
C ARG A 60 40.15 -9.00 -33.06
N THR A 61 40.88 -7.99 -33.54
CA THR A 61 42.22 -7.62 -33.06
C THR A 61 42.91 -6.77 -34.15
N ARG A 62 43.73 -5.78 -33.77
CA ARG A 62 45.21 -5.80 -33.90
C ARG A 62 45.84 -4.48 -33.42
N SER A 63 46.65 -4.60 -32.36
CA SER A 63 48.07 -4.21 -32.18
C SER A 63 48.70 -3.20 -33.16
N ALA A 64 49.72 -2.38 -32.89
CA ALA A 64 50.66 -2.01 -31.78
C ALA A 64 51.62 -0.93 -32.41
N PRO A 65 52.86 -0.56 -31.96
CA PRO A 65 53.64 -0.86 -30.74
C PRO A 65 54.44 0.34 -30.13
N GLY A 66 55.18 0.10 -29.04
CA GLY A 66 56.31 0.91 -28.53
C GLY A 66 56.62 0.57 -27.06
N SER A 67 57.49 -0.40 -26.74
CA SER A 67 58.94 -0.32 -26.45
C SER A 67 59.30 0.67 -25.31
N ARG A 68 60.03 0.38 -24.22
CA ARG A 68 61.18 -0.51 -23.98
C ARG A 68 61.42 -0.83 -22.47
N SER A 69 62.16 -1.94 -22.25
CA SER A 69 63.22 -2.23 -21.24
C SER A 69 62.98 -2.19 -19.71
N ARG A 70 63.71 -3.09 -19.02
CA ARG A 70 63.67 -3.53 -17.61
C ARG A 70 65.04 -3.20 -16.90
N PRO A 71 65.30 -3.56 -15.60
CA PRO A 71 65.81 -2.75 -14.46
C PRO A 71 67.34 -2.97 -14.18
N PRO A 72 67.98 -2.87 -12.96
CA PRO A 72 67.63 -2.38 -11.59
C PRO A 72 68.75 -1.57 -10.82
N CYS A 73 68.50 -1.25 -9.52
CA CYS A 73 69.42 -1.37 -8.36
C CYS A 73 70.06 -0.13 -7.64
N SER A 74 70.04 -0.23 -6.29
CA SER A 74 70.85 0.44 -5.22
C SER A 74 70.47 1.89 -4.82
N ALA A 75 70.54 2.36 -3.57
CA ALA A 75 71.23 1.88 -2.37
C ALA A 75 70.61 2.41 -1.04
N ARG A 76 70.83 1.62 0.02
CA ARG A 76 70.99 1.89 1.47
C ARG A 76 70.64 3.26 2.07
N GLY A 77 69.95 3.19 3.22
CA GLY A 77 69.99 4.19 4.27
C GLY A 77 69.35 3.66 5.56
N GLU A 78 70.12 2.91 6.35
CA GLU A 78 69.76 2.56 7.74
C GLU A 78 69.70 3.84 8.59
N ARG A 79 68.59 4.05 9.33
CA ARG A 79 68.64 4.63 10.68
C ARG A 79 67.62 3.91 11.57
N ARG A 80 68.16 3.30 12.63
CA ARG A 80 67.40 2.80 13.79
C ARG A 80 66.83 3.99 14.57
N GLY A 81 65.61 3.88 15.06
CA GLY A 81 65.03 4.84 16.00
C GLY A 81 63.60 4.54 16.44
N VAL A 82 63.49 3.81 17.55
CA VAL A 82 62.40 3.77 18.55
C VAL A 82 61.04 3.17 18.12
N PRO A 83 60.50 2.17 18.86
CA PRO A 83 59.18 1.61 18.57
C PRO A 83 58.10 2.56 19.10
N VAL A 84 57.48 3.34 18.21
CA VAL A 84 56.17 3.92 18.51
C VAL A 84 55.15 2.85 18.18
N ALA A 85 54.41 2.46 19.22
CA ALA A 85 53.31 1.52 19.14
C ALA A 85 52.45 1.84 17.91
N SER A 86 52.15 0.78 17.15
CA SER A 86 51.11 0.76 16.13
C SER A 86 49.79 1.18 16.78
N LEU A 87 49.54 2.49 16.83
CA LEU A 87 48.21 3.03 16.74
C LEU A 87 47.75 2.65 15.34
N GLY A 88 47.23 1.42 15.25
CA GLY A 88 46.38 1.03 14.14
C GLY A 88 45.42 2.18 13.98
N SER A 89 45.50 2.84 12.83
CA SER A 89 44.50 3.78 12.37
C SER A 89 43.21 2.96 12.37
N ALA A 90 42.51 2.99 13.51
CA ALA A 90 41.10 2.76 13.55
C ALA A 90 40.56 3.91 12.73
N THR A 91 40.53 3.68 11.41
CA THR A 91 39.47 4.19 10.57
C THR A 91 38.23 3.88 11.39
N ILE A 92 37.76 4.89 12.13
CA ILE A 92 36.36 4.97 12.46
C ILE A 92 35.74 4.94 11.08
N LEU A 93 35.38 3.74 10.64
CA LEU A 93 34.43 3.51 9.58
C LEU A 93 33.16 4.14 10.15
N GLY A 94 33.09 5.46 10.05
CA GLY A 94 31.86 6.19 10.16
C GLY A 94 31.01 5.60 9.07
N ASN A 95 30.17 4.66 9.44
CA ASN A 95 29.07 4.24 8.61
C ASN A 95 27.92 5.17 8.99
N PRO A 96 27.61 6.22 8.22
CA PRO A 96 26.41 6.99 8.47
C PRO A 96 25.25 6.30 7.73
N SER A 97 25.04 5.00 7.95
CA SER A 97 23.93 4.25 7.36
C SER A 97 22.58 4.57 8.01
N TRP A 98 22.55 5.46 9.01
CA TRP A 98 21.34 5.86 9.71
C TRP A 98 20.43 6.83 8.95
N ARG A 99 20.66 7.13 7.66
CA ARG A 99 20.09 8.36 7.06
C ARG A 99 18.91 8.29 6.11
N LEU A 100 18.53 7.21 5.41
CA LEU A 100 17.51 7.36 4.34
C LEU A 100 16.65 6.13 4.00
N LEU A 101 16.68 5.05 4.79
CA LEU A 101 16.01 3.80 4.41
C LEU A 101 14.64 3.64 5.10
N VAL A 102 13.70 3.05 4.36
CA VAL A 102 12.41 2.61 4.87
C VAL A 102 12.61 1.27 5.58
N ASP A 103 12.31 1.21 6.88
CA ASP A 103 12.45 0.03 7.74
C ASP A 103 11.21 -0.88 7.68
N VAL A 104 10.02 -0.30 7.47
CA VAL A 104 8.75 -1.04 7.47
C VAL A 104 7.86 -0.65 6.29
N ILE A 105 7.42 -1.64 5.53
CA ILE A 105 6.49 -1.48 4.40
C ILE A 105 5.13 -2.11 4.76
N GLY A 106 4.07 -1.32 4.66
CA GLY A 106 2.68 -1.78 4.74
C GLY A 106 2.21 -2.26 3.39
N ALA A 107 1.96 -3.56 3.27
CA ALA A 107 1.41 -4.18 2.08
C ALA A 107 -0.12 -4.30 2.12
N GLY A 108 -0.79 -3.83 3.18
CA GLY A 108 -2.26 -3.85 3.25
C GLY A 108 -2.92 -2.67 2.54
N PHE A 109 -4.03 -2.94 1.86
CA PHE A 109 -4.81 -1.89 1.20
C PHE A 109 -5.40 -0.88 2.17
N GLY A 110 -5.70 0.32 1.66
CA GLY A 110 -6.51 1.28 2.40
C GLY A 110 -7.79 0.64 2.95
N ARG A 111 -8.23 1.14 4.11
CA ARG A 111 -9.39 0.63 4.88
C ARG A 111 -9.19 -0.73 5.57
N THR A 112 -7.95 -1.23 5.62
CA THR A 112 -7.52 -2.34 6.50
C THR A 112 -6.84 -1.84 7.78
N CYS A 113 -7.24 -0.66 8.29
CA CYS A 113 -6.69 -0.04 9.52
C CYS A 113 -5.27 0.55 9.38
N THR A 114 -4.88 0.93 8.16
CA THR A 114 -3.59 1.58 7.83
C THR A 114 -3.27 2.84 8.66
N LEU A 115 -4.28 3.66 9.02
CA LEU A 115 -4.05 4.89 9.78
C LEU A 115 -3.73 4.63 11.26
N SER A 116 -4.34 3.59 11.86
CA SER A 116 -3.91 3.14 13.19
C SER A 116 -2.52 2.50 13.13
N LEU A 117 -2.23 1.73 12.08
CA LEU A 117 -0.89 1.17 11.88
C LEU A 117 0.17 2.27 11.74
N LYS A 118 -0.11 3.36 11.00
CA LYS A 118 0.75 4.56 10.93
C LYS A 118 1.07 5.07 12.35
N ALA A 119 0.03 5.31 13.15
CA ALA A 119 0.20 5.80 14.53
C ALA A 119 0.97 4.82 15.42
N ALA A 120 0.74 3.50 15.26
CA ALA A 120 1.45 2.47 16.00
C ALA A 120 2.94 2.42 15.64
N LEU A 121 3.27 2.44 14.34
CA LEU A 121 4.65 2.46 13.87
C LEU A 121 5.41 3.71 14.34
N GLU A 122 4.76 4.87 14.34
CA GLU A 122 5.33 6.10 14.87
C GLU A 122 5.65 6.00 16.37
N GLN A 123 4.76 5.40 17.17
CA GLN A 123 5.01 5.16 18.60
C GLN A 123 6.13 4.13 18.86
N LEU A 124 6.29 3.15 17.97
CA LEU A 124 7.32 2.11 18.08
C LEU A 124 8.70 2.55 17.57
N GLY A 125 8.86 3.82 17.15
CA GLY A 125 10.14 4.36 16.68
C GLY A 125 10.42 4.16 15.18
N PHE A 126 9.45 3.62 14.44
CA PHE A 126 9.47 3.48 12.98
C PHE A 126 8.79 4.66 12.27
N GLY A 127 8.68 5.80 12.97
CA GLY A 127 8.18 7.06 12.44
C GLY A 127 9.29 7.97 11.90
N PRO A 128 8.96 8.97 11.07
CA PRO A 128 7.63 9.24 10.49
C PRO A 128 7.15 8.12 9.55
N CYS A 129 5.85 7.85 9.54
CA CYS A 129 5.26 6.78 8.71
C CYS A 129 4.46 7.39 7.54
N TYR A 130 4.79 7.05 6.29
CA TYR A 130 4.13 7.59 5.10
C TYR A 130 2.72 7.01 4.93
N HIS A 131 1.74 7.84 4.59
CA HIS A 131 0.34 7.45 4.35
C HIS A 131 -0.32 8.41 3.33
N MET A 132 -1.45 8.03 2.74
CA MET A 132 -2.30 8.95 1.95
C MET A 132 -2.60 10.28 2.67
N ALA A 133 -2.64 10.30 4.01
CA ALA A 133 -2.85 11.51 4.78
C ALA A 133 -1.73 12.54 4.56
N ASP A 134 -0.49 12.08 4.40
CA ASP A 134 0.68 12.92 4.13
C ASP A 134 0.66 13.47 2.70
N VAL A 135 0.13 12.71 1.72
CA VAL A 135 -0.10 13.19 0.34
C VAL A 135 -1.18 14.27 0.30
N VAL A 136 -2.22 14.09 1.11
CA VAL A 136 -3.28 15.09 1.28
C VAL A 136 -2.70 16.32 1.99
N GLU A 137 -1.91 16.18 3.04
CA GLU A 137 -1.34 17.32 3.78
C GLU A 137 -0.29 18.10 2.99
N ASP A 138 0.57 17.42 2.21
CA ASP A 138 1.59 18.02 1.34
C ASP A 138 1.28 17.81 -0.16
N PRO A 139 0.62 18.80 -0.80
CA PRO A 139 0.24 18.73 -2.21
C PRO A 139 1.40 18.56 -3.19
N ARG A 140 2.66 18.83 -2.81
CA ARG A 140 3.83 18.59 -3.68
C ARG A 140 3.95 17.11 -4.04
N ARG A 141 3.54 16.24 -3.12
CA ARG A 141 3.58 14.77 -3.29
C ARG A 141 2.60 14.28 -4.34
N ILE A 142 1.53 15.03 -4.63
CA ILE A 142 0.58 14.69 -5.69
C ILE A 142 1.30 14.64 -7.05
N ARG A 143 2.20 15.60 -7.32
CA ARG A 143 2.97 15.57 -8.57
C ARG A 143 3.96 14.42 -8.62
N GLN A 144 4.67 14.15 -7.51
CA GLN A 144 5.61 13.03 -7.43
C GLN A 144 4.90 11.70 -7.75
N TRP A 145 3.74 11.45 -7.12
CA TRP A 145 2.97 10.24 -7.39
C TRP A 145 2.31 10.19 -8.76
N LEU A 146 1.95 11.34 -9.34
CA LEU A 146 1.50 11.39 -10.72
C LEU A 146 2.63 11.00 -11.68
N GLU A 147 3.86 11.47 -11.44
CA GLU A 147 5.04 11.08 -12.22
C GLU A 147 5.34 9.57 -12.12
N VAL A 148 5.19 8.99 -10.93
CA VAL A 148 5.27 7.53 -10.75
C VAL A 148 4.14 6.80 -11.47
N GLY A 149 2.91 7.32 -11.39
CA GLY A 149 1.74 6.79 -12.09
C GLY A 149 1.90 6.79 -13.61
N ASP A 150 2.52 7.84 -14.15
CA ASP A 150 2.84 7.99 -15.57
C ASP A 150 4.09 7.21 -16.01
N GLY A 151 4.77 6.52 -15.09
CA GLY A 151 6.02 5.80 -15.37
C GLY A 151 7.23 6.70 -15.66
N ARG A 152 7.17 7.98 -15.28
CA ARG A 152 8.24 8.97 -15.51
C ARG A 152 9.36 8.90 -14.46
N THR A 153 9.07 8.36 -13.28
CA THR A 153 10.07 8.16 -12.21
C THR A 153 9.76 6.93 -11.38
N THR A 154 10.82 6.34 -10.81
CA THR A 154 10.77 5.27 -9.80
C THR A 154 11.79 5.57 -8.69
N ASP A 155 12.06 6.84 -8.42
CA ASP A 155 12.96 7.27 -7.35
C ASP A 155 12.27 7.17 -5.99
N TRP A 156 12.29 5.97 -5.42
CA TRP A 156 11.65 5.67 -4.13
C TRP A 156 12.28 6.45 -2.98
N ASP A 157 13.59 6.67 -3.00
CA ASP A 157 14.30 7.37 -1.94
C ASP A 157 13.91 8.85 -1.89
N ALA A 158 13.68 9.48 -3.05
CA ALA A 158 13.14 10.84 -3.10
C ALA A 158 11.69 10.92 -2.63
N ILE A 159 10.86 9.91 -2.94
CA ILE A 159 9.44 9.88 -2.55
C ILE A 159 9.29 9.73 -1.03
N PHE A 160 10.06 8.80 -0.44
CA PHE A 160 10.01 8.47 0.98
C PHE A 160 11.07 9.20 1.81
N GLN A 161 11.71 10.21 1.25
CA GLN A 161 12.71 11.01 1.96
C GLN A 161 12.17 11.51 3.31
N GLY A 162 12.85 11.12 4.40
CA GLY A 162 12.49 11.48 5.77
C GLY A 162 11.47 10.57 6.45
N PHE A 163 10.98 9.51 5.78
CA PHE A 163 10.10 8.51 6.36
C PHE A 163 10.86 7.21 6.64
N LYS A 164 10.53 6.58 7.76
CA LYS A 164 11.07 5.27 8.15
C LYS A 164 10.12 4.12 7.84
N SER A 165 8.87 4.42 7.55
CA SER A 165 7.88 3.41 7.17
C SER A 165 6.92 3.98 6.15
N ALA A 166 6.24 3.11 5.40
CA ALA A 166 5.24 3.52 4.42
C ALA A 166 4.07 2.55 4.38
N VAL A 167 2.85 3.05 4.52
CA VAL A 167 1.61 2.27 4.53
C VAL A 167 0.53 2.97 3.67
N ASP A 168 -0.57 2.27 3.40
CA ASP A 168 -1.70 2.77 2.59
C ASP A 168 -1.34 3.09 1.12
N PHE A 169 -2.37 3.50 0.37
CA PHE A 169 -2.18 4.09 -0.94
C PHE A 169 -1.44 5.43 -0.85
N PRO A 170 -0.73 5.83 -1.91
CA PRO A 170 -0.44 5.06 -3.13
C PRO A 170 0.74 4.07 -2.98
N ALA A 171 1.47 4.05 -1.87
CA ALA A 171 2.66 3.21 -1.68
C ALA A 171 2.36 1.70 -1.88
N VAL A 172 1.26 1.19 -1.34
CA VAL A 172 0.87 -0.22 -1.48
C VAL A 172 0.66 -0.66 -2.94
N SER A 173 0.32 0.25 -3.85
CA SER A 173 0.18 -0.05 -5.29
C SER A 173 1.50 -0.48 -5.95
N TYR A 174 2.61 -0.21 -5.29
CA TYR A 174 3.98 -0.48 -5.75
C TYR A 174 4.73 -1.40 -4.78
N TRP A 175 4.01 -2.18 -3.96
CA TRP A 175 4.63 -2.98 -2.91
C TRP A 175 5.74 -3.89 -3.43
N ARG A 176 5.64 -4.44 -4.65
CA ARG A 176 6.67 -5.30 -5.26
C ARG A 176 7.95 -4.52 -5.51
N GLU A 177 7.82 -3.36 -6.13
CA GLU A 177 8.95 -2.46 -6.39
C GLU A 177 9.59 -2.00 -5.08
N LEU A 178 8.77 -1.68 -4.07
CA LEU A 178 9.26 -1.23 -2.77
C LEU A 178 10.00 -2.34 -1.99
N ILE A 179 9.50 -3.58 -1.98
CA ILE A 179 10.19 -4.67 -1.27
C ILE A 179 11.49 -5.11 -1.96
N SER A 180 11.59 -4.89 -3.28
CA SER A 180 12.81 -5.10 -4.06
C SER A 180 13.82 -3.99 -3.83
N HIS A 181 13.36 -2.74 -3.74
CA HIS A 181 14.23 -1.58 -3.50
C HIS A 181 14.72 -1.50 -2.05
N TYR A 182 13.88 -1.86 -1.09
CA TYR A 182 14.22 -1.96 0.34
C TYR A 182 14.22 -3.43 0.81
N PRO A 183 15.25 -4.23 0.49
CA PRO A 183 15.26 -5.67 0.77
C PRO A 183 15.27 -6.01 2.26
N GLU A 184 15.81 -5.12 3.10
CA GLU A 184 15.88 -5.30 4.56
C GLU A 184 14.59 -4.88 5.29
N ALA A 185 13.69 -4.17 4.61
CA ALA A 185 12.48 -3.66 5.24
C ALA A 185 11.54 -4.80 5.63
N LYS A 186 11.07 -4.81 6.88
CA LYS A 186 10.02 -5.72 7.33
C LYS A 186 8.69 -5.35 6.67
N VAL A 187 7.87 -6.36 6.37
CA VAL A 187 6.61 -6.15 5.66
C VAL A 187 5.43 -6.52 6.54
N VAL A 188 4.45 -5.61 6.64
CA VAL A 188 3.21 -5.83 7.38
C VAL A 188 2.04 -5.83 6.40
N LEU A 189 1.39 -6.98 6.22
CA LEU A 189 0.17 -7.13 5.45
C LEU A 189 -1.03 -7.02 6.39
N THR A 190 -1.67 -5.85 6.43
CA THR A 190 -2.93 -5.71 7.16
C THR A 190 -4.09 -6.33 6.39
N VAL A 191 -4.81 -7.25 7.04
CA VAL A 191 -5.94 -7.96 6.44
C VAL A 191 -7.25 -7.61 7.15
N ARG A 192 -8.36 -7.90 6.48
CA ARG A 192 -9.72 -7.70 6.95
C ARG A 192 -10.65 -8.65 6.20
N ASP A 193 -11.78 -8.96 6.82
CA ASP A 193 -12.92 -9.58 6.12
C ASP A 193 -13.22 -8.84 4.79
N PRO A 194 -13.27 -9.55 3.64
CA PRO A 194 -13.36 -8.91 2.32
C PRO A 194 -14.64 -8.11 2.11
N ASP A 195 -15.79 -8.62 2.59
CA ASP A 195 -17.07 -7.94 2.44
C ASP A 195 -17.09 -6.63 3.26
N ARG A 196 -16.66 -6.69 4.53
CA ARG A 196 -16.53 -5.49 5.38
C ARG A 196 -15.49 -4.51 4.88
N TRP A 197 -14.41 -5.01 4.26
CA TRP A 197 -13.43 -4.16 3.60
C TRP A 197 -14.06 -3.40 2.43
N TYR A 198 -14.77 -4.10 1.54
CA TYR A 198 -15.39 -3.49 0.36
C TYR A 198 -16.44 -2.44 0.76
N GLU A 199 -17.32 -2.74 1.72
CA GLU A 199 -18.29 -1.75 2.22
C GLU A 199 -17.59 -0.49 2.74
N SER A 200 -16.50 -0.66 3.49
CA SER A 200 -15.71 0.47 3.98
C SER A 200 -14.96 1.20 2.85
N ALA A 201 -14.54 0.50 1.79
CA ALA A 201 -13.84 1.08 0.65
C ALA A 201 -14.79 1.87 -0.25
N ARG A 202 -15.95 1.29 -0.59
CA ARG A 202 -17.04 1.90 -1.34
C ARG A 202 -17.45 3.24 -0.74
N ASP A 203 -17.73 3.25 0.57
CA ASP A 203 -18.23 4.45 1.26
C ASP A 203 -17.17 5.54 1.45
N THR A 204 -15.90 5.31 1.05
CA THR A 204 -14.80 6.27 1.25
C THR A 204 -13.93 6.46 0.00
N ILE A 205 -13.01 5.53 -0.25
CA ILE A 205 -12.00 5.65 -1.31
C ILE A 205 -12.59 5.49 -2.71
N PHE A 206 -13.66 4.71 -2.86
CA PHE A 206 -14.34 4.52 -4.14
C PHE A 206 -15.60 5.37 -4.29
N HIS A 207 -15.98 6.14 -3.27
CA HIS A 207 -17.25 6.88 -3.24
C HIS A 207 -17.48 7.71 -4.51
N ARG A 208 -16.46 8.41 -5.02
CA ARG A 208 -16.62 9.26 -6.23
C ARG A 208 -16.70 8.47 -7.54
N ALA A 209 -16.27 7.21 -7.52
CA ALA A 209 -16.37 6.31 -8.67
C ALA A 209 -17.70 5.53 -8.66
N VAL A 210 -18.26 5.27 -7.47
CA VAL A 210 -19.51 4.49 -7.30
C VAL A 210 -20.75 5.38 -7.21
N GLU A 211 -20.65 6.55 -6.59
CA GLU A 211 -21.76 7.49 -6.46
C GLU A 211 -21.54 8.69 -7.40
N ASN A 212 -22.58 9.01 -8.19
CA ASN A 212 -22.62 10.24 -8.98
C ASN A 212 -22.78 11.42 -8.00
N ASP A 213 -21.68 12.12 -7.70
CA ASP A 213 -21.64 13.29 -6.78
C ASP A 213 -22.82 14.23 -7.03
N GLU A 214 -23.73 14.40 -6.05
CA GLU A 214 -24.65 15.54 -6.06
C GLU A 214 -23.83 16.84 -6.04
N PRO A 215 -24.14 17.85 -6.87
CA PRO A 215 -23.37 19.07 -6.91
C PRO A 215 -23.42 19.76 -5.54
N GLY A 216 -22.26 19.82 -4.86
CA GLY A 216 -22.15 20.52 -3.58
C GLY A 216 -22.72 21.94 -3.64
N SER A 217 -23.13 22.46 -2.48
CA SER A 217 -23.69 23.80 -2.33
C SER A 217 -22.85 24.87 -3.03
N ARG A 218 -23.46 25.98 -3.45
CA ARG A 218 -22.75 27.10 -4.11
C ARG A 218 -21.54 27.58 -3.31
N TRP A 219 -21.65 27.60 -1.98
CA TRP A 219 -20.55 27.93 -1.07
C TRP A 219 -19.40 26.92 -1.13
N GLN A 220 -19.69 25.62 -1.07
CA GLN A 220 -18.66 24.57 -1.18
C GLN A 220 -17.93 24.65 -2.52
N ARG A 221 -18.65 24.89 -3.63
CA ARG A 221 -18.02 25.10 -4.95
C ARG A 221 -17.12 26.32 -4.99
N TRP A 222 -17.52 27.42 -4.35
CA TRP A 222 -16.69 28.63 -4.26
C TRP A 222 -15.43 28.40 -3.41
N VAL A 223 -15.57 27.80 -2.22
CA VAL A 223 -14.43 27.45 -1.34
C VAL A 223 -13.46 26.54 -2.07
N HIS A 224 -13.97 25.48 -2.71
CA HIS A 224 -13.16 24.55 -3.50
C HIS A 224 -12.41 25.27 -4.63
N ARG A 225 -13.10 26.11 -5.42
CA ARG A 225 -12.46 26.89 -6.49
C ARG A 225 -11.38 27.83 -5.95
N MET A 226 -11.60 28.48 -4.82
CA MET A 226 -10.61 29.36 -4.20
C MET A 226 -9.42 28.57 -3.63
N MET A 227 -9.66 27.40 -3.05
CA MET A 227 -8.62 26.48 -2.59
C MET A 227 -7.74 26.02 -3.76
N LEU A 228 -8.32 25.62 -4.90
CA LEU A 228 -7.58 25.25 -6.09
C LEU A 228 -6.72 26.40 -6.66
N ARG A 229 -7.18 27.66 -6.55
CA ARG A 229 -6.36 28.83 -6.94
C ARG A 229 -5.14 29.01 -6.04
N ARG A 230 -5.23 28.65 -4.75
CA ARG A 230 -4.13 28.75 -3.78
C ARG A 230 -3.20 27.54 -3.83
N VAL A 231 -3.74 26.36 -4.16
CA VAL A 231 -3.04 25.07 -4.17
C VAL A 231 -3.43 24.31 -5.45
N PRO A 232 -2.89 24.70 -6.62
CA PRO A 232 -3.29 24.10 -7.90
C PRO A 232 -2.93 22.62 -8.01
N GLU A 233 -1.93 22.14 -7.26
CA GLU A 233 -1.57 20.73 -7.19
C GLU A 233 -2.74 19.83 -6.78
N MET A 234 -3.69 20.33 -5.97
CA MET A 234 -4.87 19.57 -5.56
C MET A 234 -5.80 19.23 -6.74
N ALA A 235 -5.76 20.01 -7.83
CA ALA A 235 -6.53 19.69 -9.03
C ALA A 235 -6.03 18.40 -9.72
N LEU A 236 -4.78 18.00 -9.46
CA LEU A 236 -4.18 16.78 -10.02
C LEU A 236 -4.48 15.54 -9.17
N PHE A 237 -5.04 15.71 -7.97
CA PHE A 237 -5.31 14.58 -7.06
C PHE A 237 -6.18 13.49 -7.70
N PRO A 238 -7.29 13.80 -8.42
CA PRO A 238 -8.09 12.76 -9.07
C PRO A 238 -7.31 11.99 -10.15
N GLN A 239 -6.44 12.69 -10.91
CA GLN A 239 -5.60 12.06 -11.94
C GLN A 239 -4.56 11.14 -11.30
N MET A 240 -3.90 11.59 -10.22
CA MET A 240 -2.96 10.78 -9.46
C MET A 240 -3.62 9.53 -8.85
N ALA A 241 -4.79 9.69 -8.22
CA ALA A 241 -5.54 8.56 -7.66
C ALA A 241 -5.99 7.59 -8.75
N LYS A 242 -6.39 8.09 -9.91
CA LYS A 242 -6.72 7.26 -11.08
C LYS A 242 -5.51 6.45 -11.53
N ALA A 243 -4.39 7.11 -11.81
CA ALA A 243 -3.18 6.46 -12.34
C ALA A 243 -2.55 5.45 -11.36
N THR A 244 -2.48 5.81 -10.08
CA THR A 244 -1.76 5.00 -9.06
C THR A 244 -2.64 3.96 -8.38
N VAL A 245 -3.97 4.13 -8.37
CA VAL A 245 -4.89 3.23 -7.65
C VAL A 245 -5.92 2.64 -8.60
N ALA A 246 -6.80 3.47 -9.19
CA ALA A 246 -7.94 2.96 -9.96
C ALA A 246 -7.50 2.11 -11.16
N ASP A 247 -6.65 2.65 -12.03
CA ASP A 247 -6.22 1.97 -13.25
C ASP A 247 -5.20 0.87 -12.93
N ARG A 248 -4.19 1.19 -12.12
CA ARG A 248 -3.10 0.26 -11.81
C ARG A 248 -3.52 -0.95 -10.98
N VAL A 249 -4.30 -0.76 -9.92
CA VAL A 249 -4.64 -1.83 -8.96
C VAL A 249 -5.96 -2.48 -9.35
N PHE A 250 -6.95 -1.67 -9.72
CA PHE A 250 -8.31 -2.14 -9.97
C PHE A 250 -8.70 -2.16 -11.45
N GLY A 251 -7.79 -1.87 -12.39
CA GLY A 251 -8.11 -1.90 -13.82
C GLY A 251 -9.23 -0.94 -14.24
N GLY A 252 -9.43 0.14 -13.49
CA GLY A 252 -10.47 1.14 -13.71
C GLY A 252 -11.88 0.75 -13.22
N ARG A 253 -12.07 -0.45 -12.67
CA ARG A 253 -13.38 -1.00 -12.29
C ARG A 253 -13.64 -0.91 -10.78
N LEU A 254 -13.81 0.31 -10.27
CA LEU A 254 -14.05 0.56 -8.84
C LEU A 254 -15.53 0.40 -8.42
N ASP A 255 -16.43 0.36 -9.38
CA ASP A 255 -17.87 0.16 -9.25
C ASP A 255 -18.30 -1.30 -9.26
N ASP A 256 -17.43 -2.19 -9.73
CA ASP A 256 -17.63 -3.65 -9.72
C ASP A 256 -17.18 -4.23 -8.37
N ARG A 257 -18.16 -4.65 -7.55
CA ARG A 257 -17.95 -5.19 -6.21
C ARG A 257 -17.14 -6.48 -6.24
N GLU A 258 -17.59 -7.44 -7.04
CA GLU A 258 -17.01 -8.76 -7.15
C GLU A 258 -15.55 -8.66 -7.59
N HIS A 259 -15.28 -7.82 -8.60
CA HIS A 259 -13.92 -7.55 -9.07
C HIS A 259 -13.05 -6.90 -7.98
N CYS A 260 -13.55 -5.90 -7.26
CA CYS A 260 -12.77 -5.26 -6.19
C CYS A 260 -12.38 -6.25 -5.08
N ILE A 261 -13.31 -7.12 -4.67
CA ILE A 261 -13.06 -8.18 -3.68
C ILE A 261 -12.06 -9.19 -4.22
N GLU A 262 -12.19 -9.61 -5.47
CA GLU A 262 -11.26 -10.54 -6.11
C GLU A 262 -9.83 -9.96 -6.14
N VAL A 263 -9.68 -8.69 -6.53
CA VAL A 263 -8.40 -7.98 -6.54
C VAL A 263 -7.79 -7.93 -5.13
N PHE A 264 -8.60 -7.62 -4.11
CA PHE A 264 -8.15 -7.59 -2.71
C PHE A 264 -7.64 -8.96 -2.23
N LEU A 265 -8.40 -10.03 -2.48
CA LEU A 265 -8.01 -11.38 -2.12
C LEU A 265 -6.74 -11.81 -2.86
N ARG A 266 -6.70 -11.59 -4.17
CA ARG A 266 -5.54 -11.91 -5.01
C ARG A 266 -4.29 -11.16 -4.57
N HIS A 267 -4.43 -9.89 -4.18
CA HIS A 267 -3.33 -9.09 -3.64
C HIS A 267 -2.78 -9.69 -2.34
N ASN A 268 -3.66 -10.04 -1.39
CA ASN A 268 -3.24 -10.63 -0.13
C ASN A 268 -2.47 -11.95 -0.33
N GLU A 269 -2.98 -12.83 -1.21
CA GLU A 269 -2.30 -14.08 -1.53
C GLU A 269 -0.98 -13.86 -2.28
N ALA A 270 -0.93 -12.88 -3.18
CA ALA A 270 0.30 -12.55 -3.88
C ALA A 270 1.40 -12.01 -2.94
N VAL A 271 1.03 -11.21 -1.94
CA VAL A 271 1.97 -10.73 -0.90
C VAL A 271 2.48 -11.90 -0.07
N LYS A 272 1.59 -12.78 0.41
CA LYS A 272 1.97 -13.98 1.18
C LYS A 272 2.88 -14.92 0.39
N ALA A 273 2.64 -15.09 -0.90
CA ALA A 273 3.42 -15.98 -1.76
C ALA A 273 4.81 -15.42 -2.10
N ALA A 274 4.95 -14.10 -2.20
CA ALA A 274 6.19 -13.47 -2.67
C ALA A 274 7.20 -13.18 -1.54
N ILE A 275 6.74 -13.06 -0.29
CA ILE A 275 7.56 -12.56 0.82
C ILE A 275 7.80 -13.69 1.83
N PRO A 276 9.05 -14.00 2.18
CA PRO A 276 9.39 -14.98 3.21
C PRO A 276 8.70 -14.69 4.56
N ALA A 277 8.31 -15.74 5.27
CA ALA A 277 7.52 -15.64 6.51
C ALA A 277 8.25 -14.93 7.66
N ASP A 278 9.59 -14.94 7.68
CA ASP A 278 10.42 -14.20 8.64
C ASP A 278 10.44 -12.68 8.36
N ARG A 279 10.16 -12.27 7.12
CA ARG A 279 10.05 -10.88 6.68
C ARG A 279 8.61 -10.38 6.59
N LEU A 280 7.61 -11.25 6.74
CA LEU A 280 6.19 -10.91 6.58
C LEU A 280 5.40 -11.15 7.87
N LEU A 281 4.70 -10.11 8.33
CA LEU A 281 3.62 -10.22 9.30
C LEU A 281 2.27 -10.05 8.62
N VAL A 282 1.43 -11.07 8.66
CA VAL A 282 -0.01 -10.94 8.36
C VAL A 282 -0.71 -10.52 9.64
N TYR A 283 -1.43 -9.40 9.60
CA TYR A 283 -1.88 -8.71 10.81
C TYR A 283 -3.31 -8.18 10.69
N GLU A 284 -4.11 -8.37 11.72
CA GLU A 284 -5.35 -7.64 11.95
C GLU A 284 -5.19 -6.69 13.13
N CYS A 285 -5.56 -5.42 12.98
CA CYS A 285 -5.43 -4.42 14.06
C CYS A 285 -6.09 -4.81 15.40
N ARG A 286 -7.10 -5.70 15.38
CA ARG A 286 -7.75 -6.20 16.60
C ARG A 286 -6.82 -7.05 17.47
N GLU A 287 -5.72 -7.55 16.91
CA GLU A 287 -4.69 -8.29 17.63
C GLU A 287 -3.79 -7.38 18.49
N GLY A 288 -3.84 -6.06 18.28
CA GLY A 288 -3.14 -5.07 19.11
C GLY A 288 -1.61 -5.19 19.05
N TRP A 289 -0.94 -4.79 20.13
CA TRP A 289 0.52 -4.64 20.13
C TRP A 289 1.31 -5.95 20.01
N GLY A 290 0.81 -7.05 20.56
CA GLY A 290 1.60 -8.26 20.80
C GLY A 290 2.31 -8.81 19.56
N PRO A 291 1.57 -9.16 18.48
CA PRO A 291 2.18 -9.67 17.25
C PRO A 291 3.08 -8.63 16.57
N LEU A 292 2.65 -7.36 16.52
CA LEU A 292 3.39 -6.28 15.87
C LEU A 292 4.75 -6.02 16.54
N CYS A 293 4.77 -5.89 17.87
CA CYS A 293 6.00 -5.62 18.61
C CYS A 293 6.97 -6.79 18.56
N ARG A 294 6.45 -8.03 18.66
CA ARG A 294 7.26 -9.26 18.52
C ARG A 294 7.92 -9.34 17.15
N PHE A 295 7.14 -9.10 16.09
CA PHE A 295 7.66 -9.12 14.72
C PHE A 295 8.70 -8.02 14.49
N LEU A 296 8.46 -6.81 15.01
CA LEU A 296 9.39 -5.68 14.85
C LEU A 296 10.63 -5.79 15.75
N GLY A 297 10.57 -6.59 16.82
CA GLY A 297 11.68 -6.79 17.76
C GLY A 297 11.79 -5.68 18.80
N VAL A 298 10.66 -5.09 19.21
CA VAL A 298 10.58 -3.95 20.14
C VAL A 298 9.70 -4.29 21.34
N PRO A 299 9.87 -3.60 22.50
CA PRO A 299 9.00 -3.81 23.65
C PRO A 299 7.57 -3.34 23.38
N VAL A 300 6.60 -3.97 24.06
CA VAL A 300 5.19 -3.56 24.01
C VAL A 300 5.01 -2.26 24.83
N PRO A 301 4.44 -1.19 24.26
CA PRO A 301 4.14 0.03 25.00
C PRO A 301 3.05 -0.19 26.06
N ASP A 302 3.15 0.54 27.18
CA ASP A 302 2.13 0.57 28.24
C ASP A 302 1.00 1.59 27.92
N VAL A 303 0.49 1.53 26.70
CA VAL A 303 -0.64 2.35 26.22
C VAL A 303 -1.57 1.50 25.36
N PRO A 304 -2.88 1.82 25.27
CA PRO A 304 -3.78 1.11 24.37
C PRO A 304 -3.35 1.23 22.91
N PHE A 305 -3.61 0.19 22.11
CA PHE A 305 -3.33 0.23 20.67
C PHE A 305 -4.12 1.36 20.00
N PRO A 306 -3.51 2.15 19.09
CA PRO A 306 -4.20 3.29 18.46
C PRO A 306 -5.44 2.86 17.69
N HIS A 307 -6.54 3.60 17.85
CA HIS A 307 -7.77 3.38 17.11
C HIS A 307 -8.17 4.66 16.34
N VAL A 308 -7.54 4.87 15.19
CA VAL A 308 -7.58 6.14 14.45
C VAL A 308 -8.10 5.90 13.03
N ASN A 309 -9.39 5.61 12.83
CA ASN A 309 -10.04 5.68 11.51
C ASN A 309 -11.56 5.48 11.56
N ASP A 310 -12.30 6.25 12.37
CA ASP A 310 -13.76 6.20 12.30
C ASP A 310 -14.25 6.83 10.98
N ARG A 311 -15.09 6.09 10.23
CA ARG A 311 -15.69 6.51 8.95
C ARG A 311 -16.29 7.91 9.04
N THR A 312 -16.89 8.25 10.18
CA THR A 312 -17.51 9.55 10.45
C THR A 312 -16.50 10.71 10.48
N GLN A 313 -15.23 10.46 10.84
CA GLN A 313 -14.20 11.51 10.87
C GLN A 313 -13.71 11.90 9.47
N PHE A 314 -13.70 10.99 8.49
CA PHE A 314 -13.17 11.26 7.15
C PHE A 314 -13.98 12.36 6.44
N ASN A 315 -15.31 12.21 6.40
CA ASN A 315 -16.21 13.19 5.74
C ASN A 315 -16.26 14.53 6.49
N ARG A 316 -16.13 14.52 7.83
CA ARG A 316 -16.09 15.75 8.64
C ARG A 316 -14.80 16.55 8.48
N ARG A 317 -13.66 15.91 8.19
CA ARG A 317 -12.35 16.58 8.05
C ARG A 317 -12.20 17.32 6.72
N ARG A 318 -12.84 16.85 5.65
CA ARG A 318 -12.64 17.38 4.29
C ARG A 318 -12.95 18.88 4.14
N PRO A 319 -14.10 19.42 4.62
CA PRO A 319 -14.37 20.86 4.56
C PRO A 319 -13.39 21.70 5.39
N TRP A 320 -12.96 21.20 6.55
CA TRP A 320 -11.98 21.89 7.40
C TRP A 320 -10.59 21.96 6.74
N LEU A 321 -10.15 20.87 6.08
CA LEU A 321 -8.89 20.86 5.35
C LEU A 321 -8.89 21.86 4.19
N GLU A 322 -9.99 21.95 3.44
CA GLU A 322 -10.13 22.95 2.37
C GLU A 322 -10.08 24.38 2.92
N LEU A 323 -10.77 24.65 4.03
CA LEU A 323 -10.74 25.96 4.69
C LEU A 323 -9.35 26.30 5.23
N ARG A 324 -8.68 25.36 5.92
CA ARG A 324 -7.32 25.54 6.43
C ARG A 324 -6.35 25.86 5.30
N ARG A 325 -6.45 25.18 4.15
CA ARG A 325 -5.61 25.47 2.96
C ARG A 325 -5.92 26.82 2.33
N LEU A 326 -7.20 27.20 2.28
CA LEU A 326 -7.61 28.52 1.81
C LEU A 326 -6.96 29.63 2.65
N VAL A 327 -6.94 29.45 3.98
CA VAL A 327 -6.37 30.39 4.96
C VAL A 327 -4.84 30.40 4.93
N LEU A 328 -4.20 29.24 5.00
CA LEU A 328 -2.74 29.14 5.18
C LEU A 328 -1.94 29.23 3.87
N GLY A 329 -2.54 28.90 2.72
CA GLY A 329 -1.87 28.87 1.42
C GLY A 329 -0.64 27.94 1.38
N ARG A 330 0.26 28.14 0.41
CA ARG A 330 1.48 27.33 0.24
C ARG A 330 2.52 27.51 1.36
N ARG A 331 2.52 28.63 2.07
CA ARG A 331 3.67 29.08 2.88
C ARG A 331 3.85 28.38 4.24
N ARG A 332 2.93 27.51 4.68
CA ARG A 332 3.05 26.78 5.97
C ARG A 332 2.79 25.27 5.90
N LEU A 333 2.70 24.68 4.70
CA LEU A 333 2.47 23.23 4.53
C LEU A 333 3.77 22.44 4.31
N GLY A 334 4.93 23.07 4.48
CA GLY A 334 6.23 22.43 4.23
C GLY A 334 7.42 23.28 4.68
N ALA A 335 7.41 23.70 5.95
CA ALA A 335 8.64 24.03 6.68
C ALA A 335 8.99 22.85 7.57
#